data_AF-Q22C00-F1
#
_entry.id   AF-Q22C00-F1
#
_cell.length_a   1.000
_cell.length_b   1.000
_cell.length_c   1.000
_cell.angle_alpha   90.00
_cell.angle_beta   90.00
_cell.angle_gamma   90.00
#
_symmetry.space_group_name_H-M   'P 1'
#
loop_
_entity.id
_entity.type
_entity.pdbx_description
1 polymer ?
#
loop_
_entity_poly.entity_id
_entity_poly.type
_entity_poly.pdbx_seq_one_letter_code
_entity_poly.pdbx_strand_id
1 'polypeptide(L)'
;MRKKNIMLLNIICIVLVSQAIAQNYDYNTANVCDTGSFGKSQDQVAYMCTHQALGSCQLQKAVQADGYSSFAEYGFGGYGSNPPSNYCCRCFQIQVQDGDAPAKDIIVQGINTGGDVNSNQFDLSMIAGGFGANNGCANQVFAWNGGAWDGRAGAAQYSQSAAGNWCSDPTSDNSRCQNAYSGGITKKSDCAKLPNSNLTQLCEYSFDSKWRTNNGNRDTIMKEVRCPAGLIKLSGCNRDDPSLPYPSGKLSASDPSVMRGKLTHMWDCCKPSCSWTANVSKANGTAVMSCDASGTNILGTNTSFQCTNFTCDPTCKTCSASNDANKCTSCNTGHYLSSNPGQCTACTPSLNCQECYNSSTCTSCVKGYVLIGNTCQATCDSTCKTCSKNQDATQCTSCNSGFYLDGTTVGSCVQCSQNCISCTSKNNCLNCSNNTILVSGQCQSCTSPCQTCQTSVTNCLSCVQGYTLKGNICTPTDTKDCHPSCQTCSRPNDQNACTSCHTGYLVLGGNCQPCQVPCQNCRGNPNSCTSCIANYSLSGDKCVHINK
;
A
#
# COMPACT_ATOMS: atom_id res chain seq x y z
N MET A 1 46.16 -34.84 -56.76
CA MET A 1 45.74 -33.42 -56.57
C MET A 1 44.21 -33.30 -56.54
N ARG A 2 43.52 -33.87 -55.54
CA ARG A 2 42.04 -33.88 -55.50
C ARG A 2 41.49 -34.05 -54.07
N LYS A 3 41.98 -33.26 -53.10
CA LYS A 3 41.41 -33.20 -51.74
C LYS A 3 41.42 -31.81 -51.07
N LYS A 4 41.94 -30.76 -51.73
CA LYS A 4 42.02 -29.40 -51.14
C LYS A 4 40.88 -28.42 -51.53
N ASN A 5 40.00 -28.76 -52.48
CA ASN A 5 38.99 -27.80 -52.99
C ASN A 5 37.56 -27.97 -52.43
N ILE A 6 37.25 -29.03 -51.67
CA ILE A 6 35.89 -29.20 -51.11
C ILE A 6 35.76 -28.49 -49.75
N MET A 7 36.86 -28.33 -49.01
CA MET A 7 36.84 -27.63 -47.72
C MET A 7 36.75 -26.11 -47.89
N LEU A 8 37.35 -25.55 -48.96
CA LEU A 8 37.29 -24.11 -49.24
C LEU A 8 35.89 -23.66 -49.70
N LEU A 9 35.17 -24.50 -50.47
CA LEU A 9 33.80 -24.17 -50.93
C LEU A 9 32.78 -24.20 -49.77
N ASN A 10 32.92 -25.13 -48.83
CA ASN A 10 32.07 -25.20 -47.64
C ASN A 10 32.41 -24.10 -46.62
N ILE A 11 33.68 -23.71 -46.48
CA ILE A 11 34.08 -22.59 -45.63
C ILE A 11 33.63 -21.25 -46.25
N ILE A 12 33.67 -21.09 -47.58
CA ILE A 12 33.16 -19.88 -48.24
C ILE A 12 31.63 -19.80 -48.18
N CYS A 13 30.89 -20.92 -48.31
CA CYS A 13 29.44 -20.94 -48.06
C CYS A 13 29.10 -20.63 -46.59
N ILE A 14 29.84 -21.18 -45.62
CA ILE A 14 29.60 -20.90 -44.19
C ILE A 14 29.97 -19.45 -43.86
N VAL A 15 31.04 -18.89 -44.44
CA VAL A 15 31.42 -17.48 -44.22
C VAL A 15 30.48 -16.52 -44.95
N LEU A 16 29.93 -16.86 -46.12
CA LEU A 16 28.89 -16.06 -46.79
C LEU A 16 27.52 -16.16 -46.11
N VAL A 17 27.21 -17.27 -45.42
CA VAL A 17 26.00 -17.40 -44.57
C VAL A 17 26.21 -16.74 -43.20
N SER A 18 27.45 -16.62 -42.71
CA SER A 18 27.79 -15.90 -41.47
C SER A 18 27.97 -14.39 -41.67
N GLN A 19 28.24 -13.96 -42.91
CA GLN A 19 28.33 -12.55 -43.31
C GLN A 19 27.11 -12.09 -44.12
N ALA A 20 26.05 -12.92 -44.17
CA ALA A 20 24.71 -12.45 -44.45
C ALA A 20 24.23 -11.58 -43.27
N ILE A 21 24.78 -10.36 -43.26
CA ILE A 21 24.23 -9.14 -42.70
C ILE A 21 23.65 -9.35 -41.30
N ALA A 22 24.44 -9.01 -40.27
CA ALA A 22 23.85 -8.25 -39.17
C ALA A 22 23.24 -6.99 -39.81
N GLN A 23 21.99 -7.10 -40.29
CA GLN A 23 21.18 -5.95 -40.62
C GLN A 23 21.03 -5.27 -39.26
N ASN A 24 21.93 -4.34 -38.96
CA ASN A 24 21.61 -3.31 -37.99
C ASN A 24 20.32 -2.72 -38.53
N TYR A 25 19.18 -3.09 -37.94
CA TYR A 25 17.92 -2.42 -38.18
C TYR A 25 18.11 -1.00 -37.69
N ASP A 26 18.73 -0.19 -38.55
CA ASP A 26 19.09 1.18 -38.31
C ASP A 26 17.80 1.97 -38.12
N TYR A 27 17.90 3.11 -37.46
CA TYR A 27 16.83 4.07 -37.27
C TYR A 27 16.18 4.51 -38.60
N ASN A 28 16.86 4.30 -39.73
CA ASN A 28 16.38 4.56 -41.08
C ASN A 28 15.65 3.38 -41.76
N THR A 29 15.62 2.20 -41.15
CA THR A 29 14.90 1.05 -41.72
C THR A 29 13.41 1.35 -41.76
N ALA A 30 12.77 1.03 -42.90
CA ALA A 30 11.37 1.35 -43.13
C ALA A 30 10.47 0.68 -42.09
N ASN A 31 9.49 1.41 -41.58
CA ASN A 31 8.46 0.84 -40.71
C ASN A 31 7.54 -0.04 -41.57
N VAL A 32 7.21 -1.25 -41.11
CA VAL A 32 6.20 -2.10 -41.78
C VAL A 32 4.89 -1.37 -42.09
N CYS A 33 4.52 -0.39 -41.26
CA CYS A 33 3.28 0.38 -41.41
C CYS A 33 3.45 1.68 -42.21
N ASP A 34 4.61 1.95 -42.81
CA ASP A 34 4.83 3.12 -43.67
C ASP A 34 4.92 2.74 -45.16
N THR A 35 4.73 3.71 -46.04
CA THR A 35 4.82 3.51 -47.50
C THR A 35 6.24 3.20 -47.98
N GLY A 36 7.26 3.54 -47.19
CA GLY A 36 8.66 3.22 -47.45
C GLY A 36 8.98 1.72 -47.33
N SER A 37 8.05 0.92 -46.81
CA SER A 37 8.13 -0.54 -46.76
C SER A 37 7.51 -1.25 -47.97
N PHE A 38 6.89 -0.51 -48.89
CA PHE A 38 6.23 -1.08 -50.07
C PHE A 38 7.22 -1.83 -50.97
N GLY A 39 6.88 -3.07 -51.32
CA GLY A 39 7.70 -3.94 -52.18
C GLY A 39 8.95 -4.52 -51.50
N LYS A 40 9.13 -4.29 -50.19
CA LYS A 40 10.26 -4.80 -49.41
C LYS A 40 9.93 -6.14 -48.74
N SER A 41 10.91 -7.02 -48.63
CA SER A 41 10.82 -8.28 -47.88
C SER A 41 10.97 -8.06 -46.37
N GLN A 42 10.61 -9.06 -45.55
CA GLN A 42 10.63 -8.96 -44.08
C GLN A 42 12.01 -8.55 -43.51
N ASP A 43 13.10 -8.96 -44.15
CA ASP A 43 14.48 -8.62 -43.77
C ASP A 43 14.89 -7.18 -44.10
N GLN A 44 14.03 -6.42 -44.80
CA GLN A 44 14.25 -5.03 -45.21
C GLN A 44 13.33 -4.04 -44.49
N VAL A 45 12.52 -4.52 -43.54
CA VAL A 45 11.44 -3.80 -42.87
C VAL A 45 11.51 -4.03 -41.37
N ALA A 46 11.30 -2.98 -40.59
CA ALA A 46 11.41 -2.97 -39.14
C ALA A 46 10.05 -3.05 -38.45
N TYR A 47 10.05 -3.68 -37.28
CA TYR A 47 8.88 -3.95 -36.44
C TYR A 47 9.10 -3.51 -35.00
N MET A 48 8.03 -3.47 -34.20
CA MET A 48 8.12 -3.39 -32.74
C MET A 48 8.80 -4.64 -32.18
N CYS A 49 9.63 -4.47 -31.15
CA CYS A 49 10.31 -5.58 -30.51
C CYS A 49 9.40 -6.27 -29.50
N THR A 50 9.37 -7.61 -29.51
CA THR A 50 8.48 -8.36 -28.62
C THR A 50 8.87 -8.20 -27.14
N HIS A 51 10.12 -7.86 -26.81
CA HIS A 51 10.51 -7.55 -25.42
C HIS A 51 9.89 -6.25 -24.90
N GLN A 52 9.35 -5.41 -25.78
CA GLN A 52 8.63 -4.18 -25.42
C GLN A 52 7.18 -4.47 -24.98
N ALA A 53 6.69 -5.70 -25.16
CA ALA A 53 5.37 -6.10 -24.67
C ALA A 53 5.36 -6.29 -23.15
N LEU A 54 4.29 -5.84 -22.50
CA LEU A 54 4.01 -6.07 -21.09
C LEU A 54 4.19 -7.55 -20.71
N GLY A 55 4.84 -7.78 -19.57
CA GLY A 55 5.08 -9.13 -19.06
C GLY A 55 6.30 -9.83 -19.66
N SER A 56 7.03 -9.20 -20.58
CA SER A 56 8.26 -9.78 -21.11
C SER A 56 9.28 -10.05 -20.00
N CYS A 57 10.05 -11.14 -20.15
CA CYS A 57 11.09 -11.52 -19.19
C CYS A 57 12.10 -10.39 -18.96
N GLN A 58 12.40 -9.64 -20.02
CA GLN A 58 13.30 -8.50 -20.00
C GLN A 58 12.78 -7.38 -19.09
N LEU A 59 11.50 -7.03 -19.21
CA LEU A 59 10.85 -6.04 -18.34
C LEU A 59 10.82 -6.51 -16.88
N GLN A 60 10.50 -7.79 -16.64
CA GLN A 60 10.48 -8.37 -15.28
C GLN A 60 11.87 -8.35 -14.62
N LYS A 61 12.93 -8.72 -15.37
CA LYS A 61 14.31 -8.65 -14.89
C LYS A 61 14.76 -7.20 -14.67
N ALA A 62 14.37 -6.29 -15.57
CA ALA A 62 14.71 -4.87 -15.46
C ALA A 62 14.09 -4.24 -14.20
N VAL A 63 12.79 -4.44 -13.96
CA VAL A 63 12.12 -3.87 -12.77
C VAL A 63 12.67 -4.44 -11.46
N GLN A 64 13.11 -5.70 -11.48
CA GLN A 64 13.74 -6.34 -10.34
C GLN A 64 15.16 -5.81 -10.10
N ALA A 65 15.97 -5.68 -11.16
CA ALA A 65 17.32 -5.15 -11.08
C ALA A 65 17.35 -3.69 -10.58
N ASP A 66 16.36 -2.90 -10.99
CA ASP A 66 16.22 -1.51 -10.56
C ASP A 66 15.57 -1.37 -9.17
N GLY A 67 15.15 -2.49 -8.53
CA GLY A 67 14.65 -2.51 -7.16
C GLY A 67 13.18 -2.10 -6.97
N TYR A 68 12.39 -2.03 -8.05
CA TYR A 68 10.99 -1.58 -7.99
C TYR A 68 9.96 -2.72 -8.01
N SER A 69 10.40 -3.97 -8.20
CA SER A 69 9.51 -5.13 -8.39
C SER A 69 8.56 -5.42 -7.23
N SER A 70 8.81 -4.84 -6.05
CA SER A 70 7.94 -4.98 -4.87
C SER A 70 6.62 -4.19 -4.99
N PHE A 71 6.60 -3.09 -5.75
CA PHE A 71 5.42 -2.23 -5.86
C PHE A 71 5.03 -1.85 -7.30
N ALA A 72 5.91 -2.09 -8.28
CA ALA A 72 5.64 -1.75 -9.67
C ALA A 72 6.03 -2.87 -10.66
N GLU A 73 5.44 -2.81 -11.84
CA GLU A 73 5.87 -3.51 -13.06
C GLU A 73 6.43 -2.52 -14.07
N TYR A 74 7.14 -3.02 -15.09
CA TYR A 74 7.62 -2.19 -16.19
C TYR A 74 6.82 -2.41 -17.47
N GLY A 75 6.75 -1.37 -18.29
CA GLY A 75 6.12 -1.44 -19.61
C GLY A 75 6.62 -0.38 -20.59
N PHE A 76 6.18 -0.54 -21.83
CA PHE A 76 6.37 0.44 -22.89
C PHE A 76 5.02 0.74 -23.54
N GLY A 77 4.93 1.85 -24.25
CA GLY A 77 3.69 2.19 -24.95
C GLY A 77 3.71 3.52 -25.66
N GLY A 78 2.53 3.93 -26.11
CA GLY A 78 2.27 5.26 -26.64
C GLY A 78 1.77 6.21 -25.56
N TYR A 79 2.20 7.48 -25.59
CA TYR A 79 1.68 8.51 -24.71
C TYR A 79 1.07 9.66 -25.51
N GLY A 80 -0.18 10.01 -25.20
CA GLY A 80 -0.89 11.14 -25.79
C GLY A 80 -0.62 12.43 -25.03
N SER A 81 -0.01 13.41 -25.71
CA SER A 81 0.19 14.77 -25.20
C SER A 81 -0.45 15.81 -26.12
N ASN A 82 -0.95 16.91 -25.54
CA ASN A 82 -1.37 18.10 -26.28
C ASN A 82 -0.54 19.31 -25.81
N PRO A 83 0.29 19.95 -26.68
CA PRO A 83 0.52 19.64 -28.10
C PRO A 83 1.33 18.34 -28.33
N PRO A 84 1.25 17.73 -29.53
CA PRO A 84 1.82 16.42 -29.87
C PRO A 84 3.35 16.40 -30.07
N SER A 85 4.09 17.28 -29.39
CA SER A 85 5.55 17.28 -29.45
C SER A 85 6.10 17.00 -28.07
N ASN A 86 7.18 16.20 -27.99
CA ASN A 86 7.97 15.99 -26.76
C ASN A 86 7.50 14.86 -25.81
N TYR A 87 7.04 13.72 -26.32
CA TYR A 87 6.68 12.54 -25.51
C TYR A 87 7.74 11.42 -25.49
N CYS A 88 8.55 11.32 -26.56
CA CYS A 88 9.52 10.24 -26.69
C CYS A 88 10.45 10.16 -25.50
N CYS A 89 10.58 8.93 -25.00
CA CYS A 89 11.52 8.53 -23.96
C CYS A 89 11.26 9.15 -22.58
N ARG A 90 10.07 9.74 -22.38
CA ARG A 90 9.56 10.12 -21.05
C ARG A 90 9.04 8.89 -20.33
N CYS A 91 9.13 8.92 -19.01
CA CYS A 91 8.61 7.84 -18.18
C CYS A 91 7.52 8.32 -17.23
N PHE A 92 6.57 7.43 -16.98
CA PHE A 92 5.43 7.70 -16.13
C PHE A 92 5.25 6.54 -15.16
N GLN A 93 4.98 6.88 -13.89
CA GLN A 93 4.37 5.93 -12.97
C GLN A 93 2.86 6.09 -13.09
N ILE A 94 2.16 4.98 -13.32
CA ILE A 94 0.72 4.95 -13.57
C ILE A 94 0.07 4.00 -12.56
N GLN A 95 -1.05 4.44 -11.99
CA GLN A 95 -1.89 3.64 -11.12
C GLN A 95 -3.32 3.64 -11.64
N VAL A 96 -3.90 2.44 -11.77
CA VAL A 96 -5.30 2.26 -12.16
C VAL A 96 -6.23 2.49 -10.97
N GLN A 97 -7.37 3.15 -11.22
CA GLN A 97 -8.32 3.62 -10.21
C GLN A 97 -9.65 2.85 -10.17
N ASP A 98 -9.85 1.84 -11.00
CA ASP A 98 -11.09 1.03 -10.99
C ASP A 98 -11.06 -0.13 -9.99
N GLY A 99 -12.22 -0.79 -9.82
CA GLY A 99 -12.41 -1.88 -8.86
C GLY A 99 -11.65 -3.17 -9.18
N ASP A 100 -11.05 -3.28 -10.37
CA ASP A 100 -10.21 -4.41 -10.78
C ASP A 100 -8.76 -3.96 -11.03
N ALA A 101 -8.33 -2.93 -10.30
CA ALA A 101 -6.96 -2.42 -10.36
C ALA A 101 -5.93 -3.53 -10.05
N PRO A 102 -4.80 -3.57 -10.78
CA PRO A 102 -3.67 -4.42 -10.42
C PRO A 102 -3.14 -4.10 -9.01
N ALA A 103 -2.50 -5.09 -8.38
CA ALA A 103 -1.91 -4.92 -7.05
C ALA A 103 -0.69 -3.98 -7.04
N LYS A 104 -0.08 -3.77 -8.20
CA LYS A 104 1.13 -2.95 -8.40
C LYS A 104 0.81 -1.76 -9.29
N ASP A 105 1.59 -0.70 -9.14
CA ASP A 105 1.64 0.37 -10.14
C ASP A 105 2.40 -0.14 -11.38
N ILE A 106 2.41 0.63 -12.48
CA ILE A 106 3.29 0.38 -13.61
C ILE A 106 4.16 1.60 -13.89
N ILE A 107 5.45 1.37 -14.12
CA ILE A 107 6.40 2.38 -14.57
C ILE A 107 6.66 2.12 -16.05
N VAL A 108 6.28 3.07 -16.89
CA VAL A 108 6.26 2.92 -18.33
C VAL A 108 7.14 3.96 -19.01
N GLN A 109 7.74 3.61 -20.15
CA GLN A 109 8.38 4.58 -21.03
C GLN A 109 7.55 4.76 -22.32
N GLY A 110 7.30 6.01 -22.68
CA GLY A 110 6.67 6.37 -23.95
C GLY A 110 7.64 6.18 -25.11
N ILE A 111 7.37 5.21 -25.99
CA ILE A 111 8.19 4.88 -27.16
C ILE A 111 7.43 5.01 -28.48
N ASN A 112 6.12 5.21 -28.43
CA ASN A 112 5.27 5.35 -29.60
C ASN A 112 4.33 6.57 -29.48
N THR A 113 3.63 6.90 -30.56
CA THR A 113 2.54 7.88 -30.59
C THR A 113 1.39 7.38 -31.45
N GLY A 114 0.17 7.76 -31.06
CA GLY A 114 -1.01 7.75 -31.92
C GLY A 114 -1.46 9.19 -32.23
N GLY A 115 -2.20 9.40 -33.30
CA GLY A 115 -2.93 10.66 -33.54
C GLY A 115 -4.30 10.70 -32.83
N ASP A 116 -4.69 9.56 -32.26
CA ASP A 116 -5.97 9.20 -31.65
C ASP A 116 -5.91 9.12 -30.11
N VAL A 117 -4.72 9.32 -29.53
CA VAL A 117 -4.53 9.35 -28.07
C VAL A 117 -4.91 10.72 -27.51
N ASN A 118 -5.89 10.73 -26.59
CA ASN A 118 -6.32 11.95 -25.91
C ASN A 118 -5.23 12.46 -24.94
N SER A 119 -5.37 13.71 -24.47
CA SER A 119 -4.46 14.26 -23.45
C SER A 119 -4.43 13.35 -22.20
N ASN A 120 -3.23 13.00 -21.73
CA ASN A 120 -2.99 12.11 -20.60
C ASN A 120 -3.51 10.67 -20.80
N GLN A 121 -3.48 10.16 -22.03
CA GLN A 121 -3.73 8.74 -22.33
C GLN A 121 -2.40 8.00 -22.51
N PHE A 122 -2.30 6.78 -21.99
CA PHE A 122 -1.18 5.88 -22.23
C PHE A 122 -1.68 4.57 -22.84
N ASP A 123 -1.26 4.26 -24.06
CA ASP A 123 -1.53 2.99 -24.75
C ASP A 123 -0.42 2.00 -24.41
N LEU A 124 -0.66 1.14 -23.44
CA LEU A 124 0.30 0.14 -23.00
C LEU A 124 0.48 -0.95 -24.06
N SER A 125 1.73 -1.22 -24.43
CA SER A 125 2.07 -2.27 -25.38
C SER A 125 1.79 -3.65 -24.78
N MET A 126 0.72 -4.31 -25.23
CA MET A 126 0.33 -5.64 -24.78
C MET A 126 0.07 -6.52 -25.99
N ILE A 127 0.68 -7.70 -26.10
CA ILE A 127 0.43 -8.62 -27.23
C ILE A 127 -1.08 -8.82 -27.44
N ALA A 128 -1.57 -8.57 -28.65
CA ALA A 128 -3.00 -8.60 -28.98
C ALA A 128 -3.86 -7.56 -28.26
N GLY A 129 -3.29 -6.42 -27.88
CA GLY A 129 -4.01 -5.25 -27.34
C GLY A 129 -4.82 -4.48 -28.38
N GLY A 130 -4.73 -4.85 -29.66
CA GLY A 130 -5.45 -4.21 -30.76
C GLY A 130 -4.52 -3.38 -31.63
N PHE A 131 -4.81 -3.38 -32.93
CA PHE A 131 -3.93 -2.78 -33.93
C PHE A 131 -4.14 -1.27 -34.06
N GLY A 132 -5.31 -0.75 -33.68
CA GLY A 132 -5.65 0.65 -33.91
C GLY A 132 -5.71 0.95 -35.41
N ALA A 133 -5.16 2.11 -35.81
CA ALA A 133 -5.19 2.57 -37.19
C ALA A 133 -4.25 1.80 -38.14
N ASN A 134 -3.28 1.05 -37.61
CA ASN A 134 -2.24 0.39 -38.40
C ASN A 134 -2.12 -1.10 -38.05
N ASN A 135 -1.88 -1.99 -39.00
CA ASN A 135 -1.72 -3.43 -38.71
C ASN A 135 -0.50 -4.04 -39.41
N GLY A 136 0.69 -3.88 -38.82
CA GLY A 136 1.91 -4.54 -39.29
C GLY A 136 2.00 -6.03 -38.92
N CYS A 137 1.04 -6.55 -38.13
CA CYS A 137 1.09 -7.91 -37.60
C CYS A 137 0.65 -8.97 -38.61
N ALA A 138 -0.35 -8.65 -39.45
CA ALA A 138 -1.00 -9.59 -40.37
C ALA A 138 -0.87 -9.15 -41.84
N ASN A 139 -1.14 -10.08 -42.77
CA ASN A 139 -1.04 -9.83 -44.22
C ASN A 139 -2.08 -8.80 -44.69
N GLN A 140 -1.72 -7.97 -45.66
CA GLN A 140 -2.47 -6.79 -46.15
C GLN A 140 -2.56 -5.67 -45.10
N VAL A 141 -1.40 -5.11 -44.77
CA VAL A 141 -1.23 -4.08 -43.75
C VAL A 141 -2.15 -2.88 -44.02
N PHE A 142 -3.00 -2.62 -43.02
CA PHE A 142 -3.82 -1.42 -42.92
C PHE A 142 -2.92 -0.24 -42.55
N ALA A 143 -2.94 0.84 -43.34
CA ALA A 143 -2.35 2.13 -42.97
C ALA A 143 -3.38 3.22 -43.27
N TRP A 144 -3.88 3.89 -42.24
CA TRP A 144 -4.82 5.00 -42.39
C TRP A 144 -4.07 6.29 -42.75
N ASN A 145 -4.14 6.73 -44.01
CA ASN A 145 -3.49 7.96 -44.46
C ASN A 145 -4.51 9.09 -44.66
N GLY A 146 -4.89 9.76 -43.56
CA GLY A 146 -5.63 11.02 -43.63
C GLY A 146 -6.99 10.97 -44.34
N GLY A 147 -7.71 9.84 -44.25
CA GLY A 147 -9.09 9.72 -44.78
C GLY A 147 -9.25 8.89 -46.05
N ALA A 148 -8.18 8.29 -46.61
CA ALA A 148 -8.30 7.34 -47.71
C ALA A 148 -7.40 6.11 -47.54
N TRP A 149 -7.99 4.95 -47.83
CA TRP A 149 -7.39 3.63 -47.90
C TRP A 149 -6.47 3.53 -49.11
N ASP A 150 -5.20 3.14 -48.94
CA ASP A 150 -4.32 2.89 -50.09
C ASP A 150 -3.79 1.45 -50.17
N GLY A 151 -3.86 0.66 -49.09
CA GLY A 151 -3.40 -0.73 -49.06
C GLY A 151 -1.89 -0.90 -49.25
N ARG A 152 -1.08 0.15 -49.00
CA ARG A 152 0.35 0.16 -49.28
C ARG A 152 1.19 0.10 -48.01
N ALA A 153 1.54 -1.11 -47.59
CA ALA A 153 2.50 -1.32 -46.52
C ALA A 153 3.28 -2.63 -46.68
N GLY A 154 4.23 -2.87 -45.77
CA GLY A 154 5.31 -3.84 -45.90
C GLY A 154 4.91 -5.27 -45.57
N ALA A 155 5.89 -6.17 -45.60
CA ALA A 155 5.66 -7.56 -45.24
C ALA A 155 5.20 -7.70 -43.78
N ALA A 156 4.14 -8.47 -43.53
CA ALA A 156 3.61 -8.69 -42.17
C ALA A 156 4.64 -9.28 -41.22
N GLN A 157 4.57 -8.99 -39.92
CA GLN A 157 5.48 -9.57 -38.91
C GLN A 157 5.30 -11.09 -38.80
N TYR A 158 4.05 -11.56 -38.78
CA TYR A 158 3.72 -12.97 -38.65
C TYR A 158 3.20 -13.53 -39.97
N SER A 159 3.57 -14.78 -40.28
CA SER A 159 3.08 -15.45 -41.49
C SER A 159 1.55 -15.62 -41.44
N GLN A 160 0.92 -15.67 -42.62
CA GLN A 160 -0.54 -15.73 -42.78
C GLN A 160 -1.19 -16.91 -42.04
N SER A 161 -0.50 -18.06 -41.92
CA SER A 161 -0.98 -19.23 -41.18
C SER A 161 -0.82 -19.09 -39.67
N ALA A 162 0.19 -18.34 -39.23
CA ALA A 162 0.50 -18.15 -37.82
C ALA A 162 -0.35 -17.02 -37.22
N ALA A 163 -0.59 -15.93 -37.96
CA ALA A 163 -1.59 -14.91 -37.62
C ALA A 163 -3.05 -15.38 -37.81
N GLY A 164 -3.27 -16.68 -38.08
CA GLY A 164 -4.58 -17.29 -38.34
C GLY A 164 -5.64 -16.82 -37.35
N ASN A 165 -6.80 -16.42 -37.87
CA ASN A 165 -7.93 -15.84 -37.14
C ASN A 165 -7.67 -14.56 -36.33
N TRP A 166 -6.44 -14.04 -36.27
CA TRP A 166 -6.08 -12.77 -35.62
C TRP A 166 -6.33 -11.54 -36.54
N CYS A 167 -7.23 -11.68 -37.52
CA CYS A 167 -7.60 -10.76 -38.61
C CYS A 167 -6.63 -10.68 -39.80
N SER A 168 -6.74 -11.65 -40.70
CA SER A 168 -5.90 -11.80 -41.90
C SER A 168 -6.61 -11.54 -43.25
N ASP A 169 -7.83 -11.00 -43.29
CA ASP A 169 -8.55 -10.72 -44.56
C ASP A 169 -9.58 -9.58 -44.44
N PRO A 170 -9.35 -8.40 -45.06
CA PRO A 170 -10.29 -7.29 -45.11
C PRO A 170 -11.26 -7.33 -46.31
N THR A 171 -11.17 -8.31 -47.21
CA THR A 171 -11.86 -8.22 -48.53
C THR A 171 -13.22 -8.90 -48.59
N SER A 172 -13.62 -9.66 -47.57
CA SER A 172 -14.92 -10.38 -47.59
C SER A 172 -15.82 -10.18 -46.36
N ASP A 173 -15.29 -9.83 -45.18
CA ASP A 173 -16.11 -9.63 -43.98
C ASP A 173 -15.42 -8.77 -42.89
N ASN A 174 -15.46 -7.44 -43.06
CA ASN A 174 -14.88 -6.46 -42.11
C ASN A 174 -15.53 -6.51 -40.71
N SER A 175 -16.71 -7.14 -40.56
CA SER A 175 -17.40 -7.24 -39.27
C SER A 175 -16.63 -8.08 -38.24
N ARG A 176 -15.82 -9.04 -38.71
CA ARG A 176 -14.98 -9.91 -37.85
C ARG A 176 -13.75 -9.18 -37.28
N CYS A 177 -13.32 -8.10 -37.93
CA CYS A 177 -12.12 -7.36 -37.58
C CYS A 177 -12.37 -6.03 -36.87
N GLN A 178 -13.59 -5.51 -36.90
CA GLN A 178 -14.03 -4.34 -36.12
C GLN A 178 -13.62 -4.41 -34.65
N ASN A 179 -13.73 -5.58 -34.00
CA ASN A 179 -13.31 -5.76 -32.61
C ASN A 179 -11.79 -5.84 -32.41
N ALA A 180 -11.02 -6.21 -33.44
CA ALA A 180 -9.56 -6.29 -33.38
C ALA A 180 -8.89 -4.93 -33.61
N TYR A 181 -9.56 -4.00 -34.32
CA TYR A 181 -9.09 -2.62 -34.50
C TYR A 181 -9.10 -1.85 -33.18
N SER A 182 -10.21 -1.89 -32.44
CA SER A 182 -10.39 -1.18 -31.18
C SER A 182 -10.45 -2.16 -30.00
N GLY A 183 -9.28 -2.46 -29.42
CA GLY A 183 -9.15 -3.18 -28.15
C GLY A 183 -8.71 -4.65 -28.23
N GLY A 184 -8.48 -5.20 -29.42
CA GLY A 184 -7.84 -6.51 -29.59
C GLY A 184 -8.60 -7.66 -28.93
N ILE A 185 -7.87 -8.61 -28.34
CA ILE A 185 -8.47 -9.76 -27.64
C ILE A 185 -9.07 -9.30 -26.30
N THR A 186 -10.37 -9.49 -26.12
CA THR A 186 -11.13 -9.14 -24.90
C THR A 186 -11.41 -10.32 -23.97
N LYS A 187 -11.06 -11.56 -24.35
CA LYS A 187 -11.21 -12.75 -23.51
C LYS A 187 -9.90 -13.52 -23.42
N LYS A 188 -9.48 -13.89 -22.21
CA LYS A 188 -8.25 -14.67 -21.99
C LYS A 188 -8.19 -15.96 -22.83
N SER A 189 -9.31 -16.67 -22.96
CA SER A 189 -9.39 -17.91 -23.76
C SER A 189 -9.00 -17.72 -25.23
N ASP A 190 -9.14 -16.51 -25.77
CA ASP A 190 -8.82 -16.22 -27.16
C ASP A 190 -7.32 -16.02 -27.38
N CYS A 191 -6.50 -15.87 -26.34
CA CYS A 191 -5.03 -15.83 -26.45
C CYS A 191 -4.46 -17.12 -27.08
N ALA A 192 -5.17 -18.25 -26.98
CA ALA A 192 -4.80 -19.52 -27.63
C ALA A 192 -4.86 -19.45 -29.17
N LYS A 193 -5.45 -18.40 -29.75
CA LYS A 193 -5.49 -18.17 -31.19
C LYS A 193 -4.20 -17.53 -31.72
N LEU A 194 -3.26 -17.17 -30.84
CA LEU A 194 -2.05 -16.47 -31.24
C LEU A 194 -1.01 -17.40 -31.92
N PRO A 195 -0.16 -16.83 -32.80
CA PRO A 195 0.76 -17.58 -33.67
C PRO A 195 1.71 -18.56 -32.99
N ASN A 196 2.06 -18.31 -31.74
CA ASN A 196 3.01 -19.11 -30.99
C ASN A 196 2.76 -18.96 -29.50
N SER A 197 3.26 -19.93 -28.74
CA SER A 197 3.07 -20.01 -27.28
C SER A 197 3.63 -18.81 -26.51
N ASN A 198 4.68 -18.14 -27.00
CA ASN A 198 5.21 -16.95 -26.32
C ASN A 198 4.22 -15.79 -26.38
N LEU A 199 3.61 -15.56 -27.55
CA LEU A 199 2.58 -14.54 -27.73
C LEU A 199 1.33 -14.87 -26.90
N THR A 200 0.93 -16.14 -26.88
CA THR A 200 -0.16 -16.63 -26.00
C THR A 200 0.13 -16.29 -24.54
N GLN A 201 1.33 -16.60 -24.03
CA GLN A 201 1.70 -16.34 -22.65
C GLN A 201 1.67 -14.86 -22.29
N LEU A 202 2.17 -13.97 -23.15
CA LEU A 202 2.15 -12.52 -22.89
C LEU A 202 0.73 -11.94 -22.96
N CYS A 203 -0.11 -12.47 -23.85
CA CYS A 203 -1.54 -12.13 -23.89
C CYS A 203 -2.23 -12.55 -22.59
N GLU A 204 -2.04 -13.80 -22.16
CA GLU A 204 -2.60 -14.32 -20.90
C GLU A 204 -2.09 -13.56 -19.68
N TYR A 205 -0.79 -13.23 -19.65
CA TYR A 205 -0.18 -12.42 -18.59
C TYR A 205 -0.93 -11.10 -18.42
N SER A 206 -1.30 -10.42 -19.51
CA SER A 206 -2.00 -9.13 -19.42
C SER A 206 -3.38 -9.24 -18.75
N PHE A 207 -4.07 -10.39 -18.89
CA PHE A 207 -5.31 -10.67 -18.15
C PHE A 207 -5.03 -11.06 -16.70
N ASP A 208 -4.05 -11.94 -16.46
CA ASP A 208 -3.73 -12.45 -15.11
C ASP A 208 -3.21 -11.38 -14.16
N SER A 209 -2.41 -10.46 -14.71
CA SER A 209 -1.91 -9.27 -14.02
C SER A 209 -2.96 -8.15 -13.91
N LYS A 210 -4.16 -8.36 -14.45
CA LYS A 210 -5.27 -7.40 -14.49
C LYS A 210 -4.96 -6.10 -15.19
N TRP A 211 -3.90 -6.01 -15.99
CA TRP A 211 -3.62 -4.82 -16.79
C TRP A 211 -4.60 -4.69 -17.96
N ARG A 212 -5.07 -5.82 -18.50
CA ARG A 212 -6.12 -5.91 -19.51
C ARG A 212 -7.46 -6.29 -18.89
N THR A 213 -8.51 -5.59 -19.30
CA THR A 213 -9.91 -5.91 -18.96
C THR A 213 -10.75 -5.93 -20.23
N ASN A 214 -11.98 -6.43 -20.13
CA ASN A 214 -12.90 -6.54 -21.27
C ASN A 214 -13.30 -5.18 -21.87
N ASN A 215 -13.21 -4.08 -21.09
CA ASN A 215 -13.62 -2.74 -21.51
C ASN A 215 -12.46 -1.87 -22.04
N GLY A 216 -11.21 -2.39 -21.99
CA GLY A 216 -10.00 -1.86 -22.63
C GLY A 216 -9.52 -0.45 -22.29
N ASN A 217 -10.34 0.37 -21.62
CA ASN A 217 -10.04 1.74 -21.23
C ASN A 217 -10.23 1.90 -19.72
N ARG A 218 -9.15 2.25 -19.02
CA ARG A 218 -9.05 2.26 -17.55
C ARG A 218 -8.82 3.68 -17.06
N ASP A 219 -9.53 4.09 -16.02
CA ASP A 219 -9.23 5.35 -15.33
C ASP A 219 -7.92 5.23 -14.56
N THR A 220 -7.05 6.24 -14.70
CA THR A 220 -5.75 6.25 -14.04
C THR A 220 -5.41 7.57 -13.40
N ILE A 221 -4.49 7.51 -12.45
CA ILE A 221 -3.65 8.62 -12.08
C ILE A 221 -2.22 8.32 -12.53
N MET A 222 -1.51 9.35 -12.98
CA MET A 222 -0.15 9.21 -13.51
C MET A 222 0.72 10.36 -13.06
N LYS A 223 2.00 10.07 -12.86
CA LYS A 223 3.04 11.04 -12.52
C LYS A 223 4.21 10.84 -13.46
N GLU A 224 4.70 11.91 -14.05
CA GLU A 224 5.95 11.85 -14.79
C GLU A 224 7.12 11.66 -13.82
N VAL A 225 8.01 10.74 -14.18
CA VAL A 225 9.13 10.32 -13.35
C VAL A 225 10.39 10.19 -14.20
N ARG A 226 11.55 10.24 -13.56
CA ARG A 226 12.81 9.91 -14.22
C ARG A 226 12.78 8.47 -14.69
N CYS A 227 13.22 8.23 -15.92
CA CYS A 227 13.29 6.88 -16.47
C CYS A 227 14.28 6.01 -15.69
N PRO A 228 13.85 4.84 -15.22
CA PRO A 228 14.76 3.84 -14.65
C PRO A 228 15.79 3.31 -15.65
N ALA A 229 16.95 2.91 -15.15
CA ALA A 229 18.07 2.44 -15.97
C ALA A 229 17.71 1.20 -16.79
N GLY A 230 16.90 0.29 -16.25
CA GLY A 230 16.43 -0.91 -16.94
C GLY A 230 15.56 -0.59 -18.15
N LEU A 231 14.61 0.37 -18.04
CA LEU A 231 13.80 0.81 -19.19
C LEU A 231 14.67 1.49 -20.25
N ILE A 232 15.59 2.36 -19.84
CA ILE A 232 16.55 3.01 -20.74
C ILE A 232 17.41 1.98 -21.48
N LYS A 233 17.90 0.96 -20.77
CA LYS A 233 18.72 -0.10 -21.36
C LYS A 233 17.94 -0.93 -22.38
N LEU A 234 16.66 -1.19 -22.12
CA LEU A 234 15.80 -1.99 -23.00
C LEU A 234 15.27 -1.21 -24.20
N SER A 235 15.16 0.11 -24.12
CA SER A 235 14.74 0.94 -25.25
C SER A 235 15.91 1.52 -26.04
N GLY A 236 17.03 1.79 -25.37
CA GLY A 236 18.15 2.55 -25.92
C GLY A 236 17.96 4.07 -25.84
N CYS A 237 16.85 4.56 -25.28
CA CYS A 237 16.51 5.97 -25.27
C CYS A 237 16.30 6.52 -23.86
N ASN A 238 16.87 7.69 -23.59
CA ASN A 238 16.76 8.36 -22.31
C ASN A 238 16.50 9.86 -22.51
N ARG A 239 15.52 10.38 -21.80
CA ARG A 239 15.32 11.81 -21.65
C ARG A 239 15.70 12.16 -20.22
N ASP A 240 17.00 12.40 -20.00
CA ASP A 240 17.51 12.72 -18.66
C ASP A 240 17.01 14.10 -18.23
N ASP A 241 15.99 14.13 -17.38
CA ASP A 241 15.46 15.34 -16.76
C ASP A 241 15.73 15.29 -15.26
N PRO A 242 16.71 16.07 -14.76
CA PRO A 242 17.09 16.07 -13.36
C PRO A 242 16.02 16.69 -12.45
N SER A 243 15.04 17.42 -13.00
CA SER A 243 13.94 18.02 -12.23
C SER A 243 12.86 17.00 -11.87
N LEU A 244 12.78 15.88 -12.58
CA LEU A 244 11.80 14.84 -12.33
C LEU A 244 12.20 13.94 -11.15
N PRO A 245 11.22 13.51 -10.32
CA PRO A 245 11.47 12.56 -9.24
C PRO A 245 11.69 11.15 -9.78
N TYR A 246 12.39 10.32 -9.03
CA TYR A 246 12.41 8.87 -9.28
C TYR A 246 11.03 8.26 -8.99
N PRO A 247 10.71 7.10 -9.61
CA PRO A 247 9.54 6.34 -9.22
C PRO A 247 9.55 6.04 -7.71
N SER A 248 8.38 6.17 -7.10
CA SER A 248 8.17 5.96 -5.66
C SER A 248 7.10 4.92 -5.45
N GLY A 249 6.79 4.55 -4.20
CA GLY A 249 5.63 3.71 -3.91
C GLY A 249 4.30 4.34 -4.36
N LYS A 250 3.19 3.87 -3.79
CA LYS A 250 1.83 4.21 -4.21
C LYS A 250 1.62 5.71 -4.45
N LEU A 251 1.14 6.08 -5.64
CA LEU A 251 0.79 7.47 -5.96
C LEU A 251 -0.37 8.00 -5.11
N SER A 252 -0.36 9.31 -4.83
CA SER A 252 -1.46 10.01 -4.15
C SER A 252 -2.19 10.94 -5.12
N ALA A 253 -3.51 10.82 -5.21
CA ALA A 253 -4.34 11.72 -6.02
C ALA A 253 -4.37 13.17 -5.50
N SER A 254 -3.88 13.41 -4.28
CA SER A 254 -3.73 14.77 -3.72
C SER A 254 -2.41 15.45 -4.07
N ASP A 255 -1.45 14.72 -4.66
CA ASP A 255 -0.18 15.30 -5.11
C ASP A 255 -0.43 16.19 -6.34
N PRO A 256 -0.07 17.49 -6.32
CA PRO A 256 -0.33 18.41 -7.43
C PRO A 256 0.45 18.05 -8.71
N SER A 257 1.47 17.20 -8.62
CA SER A 257 2.23 16.69 -9.78
C SER A 257 1.61 15.43 -10.40
N VAL A 258 0.54 14.90 -9.79
CA VAL A 258 -0.21 13.74 -10.30
C VAL A 258 -1.37 14.22 -11.17
N MET A 259 -1.48 13.62 -12.36
CA MET A 259 -2.51 13.93 -13.35
C MET A 259 -3.48 12.77 -13.49
N ARG A 260 -4.75 13.08 -13.73
CA ARG A 260 -5.73 12.07 -14.16
C ARG A 260 -5.54 11.78 -15.65
N GLY A 261 -5.74 10.52 -16.02
CA GLY A 261 -5.58 10.06 -17.37
C GLY A 261 -6.27 8.74 -17.65
N LYS A 262 -5.96 8.17 -18.82
CA LYS A 262 -6.51 6.89 -19.27
C LYS A 262 -5.39 5.91 -19.59
N LEU A 263 -5.60 4.64 -19.25
CA LEU A 263 -4.75 3.54 -19.69
C LEU A 263 -5.54 2.64 -20.62
N THR A 264 -5.00 2.49 -21.81
CA THR A 264 -5.52 1.71 -22.92
C THR A 264 -4.43 0.72 -23.34
N HIS A 265 -4.68 -0.12 -24.33
CA HIS A 265 -3.71 -1.11 -24.78
C HIS A 265 -3.61 -1.16 -26.30
N MET A 266 -2.41 -1.49 -26.79
CA MET A 266 -2.11 -1.54 -28.22
C MET A 266 -1.08 -2.62 -28.53
N TRP A 267 -1.12 -3.14 -29.76
CA TRP A 267 -0.05 -3.90 -30.39
C TRP A 267 -0.28 -3.96 -31.89
N ASP A 268 0.32 -3.03 -32.62
CA ASP A 268 0.18 -2.87 -34.08
C ASP A 268 1.33 -3.52 -34.88
N CYS A 269 2.35 -4.03 -34.18
CA CYS A 269 3.62 -4.54 -34.73
C CYS A 269 4.45 -3.51 -35.51
N CYS A 270 3.99 -2.26 -35.59
CA CYS A 270 4.66 -1.21 -36.31
C CYS A 270 5.94 -0.81 -35.58
N LYS A 271 6.99 -0.45 -36.32
CA LYS A 271 8.17 0.17 -35.71
C LYS A 271 7.75 1.39 -34.86
N PRO A 272 8.13 1.49 -33.57
CA PRO A 272 7.69 2.57 -32.69
C PRO A 272 8.14 3.95 -33.20
N SER A 273 7.31 4.99 -33.02
CA SER A 273 7.60 6.36 -33.46
C SER A 273 8.92 6.94 -32.93
N CYS A 274 9.33 6.55 -31.72
CA CYS A 274 10.59 7.02 -31.13
C CYS A 274 11.83 6.28 -31.67
N SER A 275 11.65 5.36 -32.62
CA SER A 275 12.74 4.67 -33.32
C SER A 275 13.32 5.49 -34.48
N TRP A 276 12.69 6.61 -34.84
CA TRP A 276 13.26 7.59 -35.76
C TRP A 276 14.06 8.63 -34.99
N THR A 277 15.31 8.86 -35.38
CA THR A 277 16.22 9.81 -34.73
C THR A 277 15.66 11.23 -34.66
N ALA A 278 14.91 11.66 -35.68
CA ALA A 278 14.24 12.95 -35.71
C ALA A 278 13.27 13.16 -34.52
N ASN A 279 12.62 12.10 -34.06
CA ASN A 279 11.62 12.13 -32.99
C ASN A 279 12.24 12.13 -31.58
N VAL A 280 13.54 11.82 -31.47
CA VAL A 280 14.29 11.78 -30.20
C VAL A 280 15.36 12.87 -30.11
N SER A 281 15.27 13.91 -30.93
CA SER A 281 16.23 15.04 -30.96
C SER A 281 16.44 15.77 -29.62
N LYS A 282 15.51 15.60 -28.67
CA LYS A 282 15.56 16.15 -27.29
C LYS A 282 15.89 15.10 -26.22
N ALA A 283 16.25 13.87 -26.60
CA ALA A 283 16.62 12.79 -25.71
C ALA A 283 18.14 12.60 -25.71
N ASN A 284 18.74 12.38 -24.53
CA ASN A 284 20.13 11.98 -24.38
C ASN A 284 20.23 10.46 -24.58
N GLY A 285 20.44 10.01 -25.82
CA GLY A 285 20.56 8.58 -26.13
C GLY A 285 20.38 8.31 -27.62
N THR A 286 20.27 7.03 -27.97
CA THR A 286 19.89 6.61 -29.32
C THR A 286 18.37 6.56 -29.49
N ALA A 287 17.88 6.55 -30.73
CA ALA A 287 16.48 6.26 -30.98
C ALA A 287 16.10 4.87 -30.45
N VAL A 288 14.81 4.67 -30.19
CA VAL A 288 14.30 3.40 -29.67
C VAL A 288 14.66 2.27 -30.62
N MET A 289 15.08 1.14 -30.05
CA MET A 289 15.41 -0.06 -30.81
C MET A 289 14.18 -0.62 -31.55
N SER A 290 14.38 -0.95 -32.82
CA SER A 290 13.45 -1.72 -33.65
C SER A 290 13.94 -3.13 -33.88
N CYS A 291 13.04 -4.01 -34.32
CA CYS A 291 13.30 -5.43 -34.47
C CYS A 291 13.01 -5.95 -35.87
N ASP A 292 13.54 -7.14 -36.15
CA ASP A 292 13.20 -7.93 -37.33
C ASP A 292 11.79 -8.55 -37.20
N ALA A 293 11.38 -9.30 -38.22
CA ALA A 293 10.08 -9.97 -38.23
C ALA A 293 9.93 -11.05 -37.13
N SER A 294 11.03 -11.55 -36.57
CA SER A 294 10.99 -12.46 -35.41
C SER A 294 10.68 -11.73 -34.10
N GLY A 295 10.66 -10.40 -34.11
CA GLY A 295 10.52 -9.56 -32.92
C GLY A 295 11.80 -9.44 -32.10
N THR A 296 12.94 -9.85 -32.67
CA THR A 296 14.27 -9.82 -32.04
C THR A 296 15.11 -8.70 -32.64
N ASN A 297 15.92 -8.06 -31.80
CA ASN A 297 16.93 -7.13 -32.27
C ASN A 297 18.25 -7.89 -32.45
N ILE A 298 18.86 -7.77 -33.63
CA ILE A 298 20.10 -8.46 -34.01
C ILE A 298 21.32 -7.95 -33.20
N LEU A 299 21.19 -6.86 -32.43
CA LEU A 299 22.24 -6.31 -31.56
C LEU A 299 22.44 -7.06 -30.23
N GLY A 300 21.72 -8.15 -29.93
CA GLY A 300 21.90 -8.90 -28.68
C GLY A 300 21.59 -10.39 -28.83
N THR A 301 22.62 -11.23 -28.68
CA THR A 301 22.46 -12.68 -28.53
C THR A 301 21.51 -13.00 -27.36
N ASN A 302 20.45 -13.79 -27.63
CA ASN A 302 19.46 -14.33 -26.69
C ASN A 302 18.49 -13.33 -26.03
N THR A 303 17.50 -12.87 -26.79
CA THR A 303 16.24 -12.30 -26.25
C THR A 303 15.16 -13.37 -26.05
N SER A 304 15.53 -14.61 -25.67
CA SER A 304 14.57 -15.71 -25.57
C SER A 304 13.32 -15.30 -24.77
N PHE A 305 12.16 -15.30 -25.45
CA PHE A 305 10.85 -14.94 -24.91
C PHE A 305 10.27 -15.97 -23.94
N GLN A 306 11.01 -17.05 -23.69
CA GLN A 306 10.59 -18.14 -22.82
C GLN A 306 10.73 -17.71 -21.36
N CYS A 307 9.62 -17.31 -20.77
CA CYS A 307 9.46 -17.25 -19.33
C CYS A 307 9.31 -18.69 -18.80
N THR A 308 10.42 -19.36 -18.49
CA THR A 308 10.35 -20.41 -17.47
C THR A 308 10.08 -19.70 -16.14
N ASN A 309 9.07 -20.13 -15.38
CA ASN A 309 8.72 -19.60 -14.06
C ASN A 309 9.98 -19.08 -13.33
N PHE A 310 10.08 -17.75 -13.21
CA PHE A 310 11.21 -17.10 -12.56
C PHE A 310 10.99 -17.20 -11.05
N THR A 311 11.34 -18.36 -10.51
CA THR A 311 11.28 -18.63 -9.07
C THR A 311 12.67 -18.40 -8.52
N CYS A 312 12.82 -17.58 -7.49
CA CYS A 312 14.10 -17.49 -6.82
C CYS A 312 14.40 -18.79 -6.07
N ASP A 313 15.68 -19.04 -5.77
CA ASP A 313 16.02 -20.05 -4.78
C ASP A 313 15.21 -19.80 -3.49
N PRO A 314 14.70 -20.85 -2.81
CA PRO A 314 13.84 -20.69 -1.63
C PRO A 314 14.45 -19.88 -0.48
N THR A 315 15.78 -19.74 -0.43
CA THR A 315 16.47 -18.92 0.57
C THR A 315 16.51 -17.43 0.21
N CYS A 316 16.36 -17.10 -1.08
CA CYS A 316 16.32 -15.72 -1.54
C CYS A 316 14.90 -15.12 -1.38
N LYS A 317 14.86 -13.84 -1.03
CA LYS A 317 13.66 -13.01 -1.17
C LYS A 317 13.56 -12.39 -2.56
N THR A 318 14.69 -12.00 -3.14
CA THR A 318 14.83 -11.54 -4.53
C THR A 318 16.12 -12.08 -5.14
N CYS A 319 16.17 -12.24 -6.47
CA CYS A 319 17.29 -12.88 -7.16
C CYS A 319 17.50 -12.32 -8.57
N SER A 320 18.74 -12.35 -9.07
CA SER A 320 19.10 -11.96 -10.43
C SER A 320 19.08 -13.14 -11.43
N ALA A 321 18.83 -14.37 -10.94
CA ALA A 321 18.63 -15.56 -11.77
C ALA A 321 17.67 -16.56 -11.08
N SER A 322 16.88 -17.28 -11.88
CA SER A 322 15.90 -18.26 -11.40
C SER A 322 16.59 -19.51 -10.83
N ASN A 323 16.12 -19.99 -9.67
CA ASN A 323 16.57 -21.18 -8.94
C ASN A 323 18.11 -21.28 -8.77
N ASP A 324 18.82 -20.15 -8.73
CA ASP A 324 20.26 -20.11 -8.49
C ASP A 324 20.54 -19.44 -7.14
N ALA A 325 20.96 -20.26 -6.17
CA ALA A 325 21.32 -19.82 -4.84
C ALA A 325 22.43 -18.75 -4.83
N ASN A 326 23.30 -18.69 -5.84
CA ASN A 326 24.41 -17.71 -5.90
C ASN A 326 24.00 -16.36 -6.46
N LYS A 327 22.72 -16.20 -6.81
CA LYS A 327 22.21 -15.01 -7.48
C LYS A 327 21.13 -14.34 -6.67
N CYS A 328 21.08 -14.51 -5.35
CA CYS A 328 20.22 -13.70 -4.50
C CYS A 328 20.69 -12.25 -4.52
N THR A 329 19.73 -11.32 -4.53
CA THR A 329 19.95 -9.88 -4.34
C THR A 329 19.38 -9.40 -3.00
N SER A 330 18.51 -10.20 -2.38
CA SER A 330 18.11 -10.06 -0.98
C SER A 330 17.65 -11.41 -0.42
N CYS A 331 17.68 -11.55 0.90
CA CYS A 331 17.44 -12.80 1.60
C CYS A 331 16.12 -12.81 2.38
N ASN A 332 15.57 -13.99 2.59
CA ASN A 332 14.46 -14.18 3.51
C ASN A 332 14.93 -13.97 4.96
N THR A 333 13.99 -13.64 5.87
CA THR A 333 14.28 -13.44 7.30
C THR A 333 15.08 -14.61 7.88
N GLY A 334 16.01 -14.29 8.78
CA GLY A 334 16.94 -15.25 9.36
C GLY A 334 18.12 -15.62 8.46
N HIS A 335 18.34 -14.89 7.35
CA HIS A 335 19.50 -15.06 6.46
C HIS A 335 20.14 -13.70 6.12
N TYR A 336 21.44 -13.71 5.85
CA TYR A 336 22.20 -12.56 5.37
C TYR A 336 22.84 -12.83 4.01
N LEU A 337 23.09 -11.77 3.24
CA LEU A 337 23.62 -11.86 1.89
C LEU A 337 25.16 -11.86 1.90
N SER A 338 25.79 -12.92 1.39
CA SER A 338 27.26 -13.08 1.36
C SER A 338 27.97 -12.14 0.39
N SER A 339 27.34 -11.80 -0.73
CA SER A 339 27.78 -10.81 -1.73
C SER A 339 26.55 -10.34 -2.52
N ASN A 340 26.59 -9.18 -3.19
CA ASN A 340 25.47 -8.73 -4.02
C ASN A 340 25.86 -8.67 -5.50
N PRO A 341 25.37 -9.59 -6.36
CA PRO A 341 24.55 -10.77 -6.05
C PRO A 341 25.36 -11.91 -5.39
N GLY A 342 24.70 -12.80 -4.67
CA GLY A 342 25.37 -13.86 -3.90
C GLY A 342 24.42 -14.81 -3.18
N GLN A 343 24.97 -15.64 -2.31
CA GLN A 343 24.20 -16.62 -1.52
C GLN A 343 23.60 -16.02 -0.26
N CYS A 344 22.40 -16.48 0.09
CA CYS A 344 21.76 -16.20 1.37
C CYS A 344 22.17 -17.26 2.41
N THR A 345 22.93 -16.83 3.42
CA THR A 345 23.43 -17.70 4.48
C THR A 345 22.63 -17.49 5.75
N ALA A 346 22.23 -18.58 6.41
CA ALA A 346 21.47 -18.49 7.65
C ALA A 346 22.25 -17.74 8.75
N CYS A 347 21.51 -16.98 9.56
CA CYS A 347 22.04 -16.38 10.78
C CYS A 347 22.52 -17.46 11.74
N THR A 348 23.58 -17.18 12.50
CA THR A 348 24.15 -18.14 13.46
C THR A 348 23.17 -18.39 14.61
N PRO A 349 22.66 -19.63 14.81
CA PRO A 349 21.59 -19.89 15.79
C PRO A 349 21.94 -19.51 17.23
N SER A 350 23.19 -19.68 17.64
CA SER A 350 23.65 -19.34 19.00
C SER A 350 23.59 -17.86 19.32
N LEU A 351 23.46 -16.99 18.31
CA LEU A 351 23.36 -15.54 18.50
C LEU A 351 21.92 -15.07 18.70
N ASN A 352 20.91 -15.92 18.53
CA ASN A 352 19.49 -15.57 18.72
C ASN A 352 19.05 -14.32 17.91
N CYS A 353 19.63 -14.11 16.73
CA CYS A 353 19.22 -13.03 15.84
C CYS A 353 17.93 -13.40 15.09
N GLN A 354 17.00 -12.46 14.96
CA GLN A 354 15.90 -12.55 14.00
C GLN A 354 16.36 -12.08 12.61
N GLU A 355 17.12 -10.98 12.56
CA GLU A 355 17.80 -10.47 11.38
C GLU A 355 19.29 -10.30 11.71
N CYS A 356 20.17 -10.62 10.77
CA CYS A 356 21.61 -10.49 10.93
C CYS A 356 22.25 -9.85 9.70
N TYR A 357 23.34 -9.11 9.92
CA TYR A 357 24.14 -8.51 8.86
C TYR A 357 25.19 -9.49 8.32
N ASN A 358 25.77 -10.29 9.22
CA ASN A 358 26.72 -11.35 8.92
C ASN A 358 26.63 -12.45 9.99
N SER A 359 27.51 -13.45 9.92
CA SER A 359 27.53 -14.58 10.86
C SER A 359 27.71 -14.20 12.33
N SER A 360 28.16 -12.98 12.65
CA SER A 360 28.47 -12.53 14.02
C SER A 360 27.69 -11.29 14.48
N THR A 361 26.91 -10.66 13.60
CA THR A 361 26.29 -9.35 13.85
C THR A 361 24.78 -9.44 13.70
N CYS A 362 24.04 -9.27 14.79
CA CYS A 362 22.58 -9.16 14.75
C CYS A 362 22.16 -7.72 14.46
N THR A 363 21.07 -7.55 13.71
CA THR A 363 20.38 -6.27 13.52
C THR A 363 19.01 -6.24 14.22
N SER A 364 18.46 -7.42 14.52
CA SER A 364 17.29 -7.58 15.39
C SER A 364 17.32 -8.94 16.09
N CYS A 365 16.55 -9.09 17.15
CA CYS A 365 16.59 -10.25 18.04
C CYS A 365 15.28 -11.01 18.02
N VAL A 366 15.37 -12.34 18.19
CA VAL A 366 14.17 -13.16 18.41
C VAL A 366 13.48 -12.75 19.72
N LYS A 367 12.19 -13.08 19.84
CA LYS A 367 11.39 -12.76 21.03
C LYS A 367 12.07 -13.28 22.32
N GLY A 368 12.16 -12.42 23.34
CA GLY A 368 12.83 -12.72 24.62
C GLY A 368 14.30 -12.28 24.71
N TYR A 369 14.83 -11.68 23.63
CA TYR A 369 16.17 -11.15 23.56
C TYR A 369 16.14 -9.67 23.15
N VAL A 370 17.11 -8.91 23.65
CA VAL A 370 17.30 -7.49 23.29
C VAL A 370 18.66 -7.29 22.65
N LEU A 371 18.70 -6.38 21.67
CA LEU A 371 19.91 -6.04 20.95
C LEU A 371 20.76 -5.13 21.84
N ILE A 372 21.89 -5.65 22.32
CA ILE A 372 22.89 -4.89 23.08
C ILE A 372 24.15 -4.84 22.23
N GLY A 373 24.46 -3.65 21.71
CA GLY A 373 25.46 -3.49 20.66
C GLY A 373 25.05 -4.26 19.41
N ASN A 374 25.84 -5.25 19.02
CA ASN A 374 25.61 -6.09 17.83
C ASN A 374 25.18 -7.53 18.18
N THR A 375 24.88 -7.80 19.45
CA THR A 375 24.58 -9.15 19.95
C THR A 375 23.24 -9.17 20.66
N CYS A 376 22.45 -10.22 20.43
CA CYS A 376 21.21 -10.44 21.14
C CYS A 376 21.48 -11.13 22.47
N GLN A 377 21.18 -10.43 23.56
CA GLN A 377 21.32 -10.97 24.90
C GLN A 377 19.94 -11.31 25.47
N ALA A 378 19.84 -12.47 26.10
CA ALA A 378 18.63 -12.90 26.78
C ALA A 378 18.36 -11.96 27.95
N THR A 379 17.12 -11.51 28.10
CA THR A 379 16.72 -10.71 29.26
C THR A 379 16.09 -11.59 30.32
N CYS A 380 16.06 -11.07 31.54
CA CYS A 380 15.22 -11.62 32.58
C CYS A 380 13.73 -11.59 32.18
N ASP A 381 12.91 -12.35 32.92
CA ASP A 381 11.45 -12.22 32.85
C ASP A 381 11.03 -10.75 33.07
N SER A 382 9.91 -10.35 32.48
CA SER A 382 9.45 -8.94 32.50
C SER A 382 9.16 -8.40 33.90
N THR A 383 8.96 -9.28 34.89
CA THR A 383 8.77 -8.90 36.30
C THR A 383 10.09 -8.73 37.06
N CYS A 384 11.17 -9.35 36.58
CA CYS A 384 12.49 -9.26 37.20
C CYS A 384 13.26 -8.01 36.72
N LYS A 385 14.00 -7.39 37.64
CA LYS A 385 15.02 -6.39 37.29
C LYS A 385 16.38 -7.04 37.03
N THR A 386 16.73 -8.06 37.81
CA THR A 386 17.90 -8.94 37.59
C THR A 386 17.50 -10.38 37.88
N CYS A 387 18.21 -11.36 37.33
CA CYS A 387 17.87 -12.77 37.43
C CYS A 387 19.11 -13.69 37.44
N SER A 388 18.97 -14.87 38.03
CA SER A 388 19.95 -15.97 37.95
C SER A 388 19.77 -16.81 36.67
N LYS A 389 18.58 -16.77 36.07
CA LYS A 389 18.26 -17.43 34.82
C LYS A 389 17.30 -16.56 34.01
N ASN A 390 17.63 -16.37 32.74
CA ASN A 390 16.84 -15.53 31.83
C ASN A 390 15.49 -16.18 31.50
N GLN A 391 14.47 -15.33 31.27
CA GLN A 391 13.11 -15.72 30.90
C GLN A 391 12.42 -16.70 31.88
N ASP A 392 12.90 -16.81 33.12
CA ASP A 392 12.32 -17.68 34.14
C ASP A 392 11.84 -16.81 35.30
N ALA A 393 10.51 -16.66 35.41
CA ALA A 393 9.87 -15.81 36.40
C ALA A 393 10.15 -16.26 37.85
N THR A 394 10.68 -17.47 38.08
CA THR A 394 11.05 -17.98 39.41
C THR A 394 12.51 -17.73 39.78
N GLN A 395 13.29 -17.18 38.86
CA GLN A 395 14.73 -17.03 38.97
C GLN A 395 15.15 -15.56 39.02
N CYS A 396 14.29 -14.68 39.53
CA CYS A 396 14.65 -13.28 39.76
C CYS A 396 15.60 -13.17 40.96
N THR A 397 16.62 -12.32 40.86
CA THR A 397 17.48 -11.91 41.98
C THR A 397 17.11 -10.51 42.50
N SER A 398 16.40 -9.72 41.67
CA SER A 398 15.73 -8.49 42.09
C SER A 398 14.52 -8.20 41.20
N CYS A 399 13.60 -7.38 41.69
CA CYS A 399 12.32 -7.11 41.05
C CYS A 399 12.19 -5.69 40.52
N ASN A 400 11.35 -5.53 39.48
CA ASN A 400 10.95 -4.22 38.98
C ASN A 400 10.07 -3.48 40.01
N SER A 401 9.96 -2.15 39.89
CA SER A 401 9.14 -1.35 40.81
C SER A 401 7.69 -1.82 40.84
N GLY A 402 7.07 -1.84 42.02
CA GLY A 402 5.72 -2.39 42.21
C GLY A 402 5.68 -3.90 42.47
N PHE A 403 6.84 -4.58 42.54
CA PHE A 403 6.95 -6.01 42.87
C PHE A 403 7.93 -6.21 44.03
N TYR A 404 7.73 -7.29 44.79
CA TYR A 404 8.69 -7.77 45.80
C TYR A 404 9.18 -9.17 45.46
N LEU A 405 10.39 -9.51 45.91
CA LEU A 405 10.96 -10.82 45.70
C LEU A 405 10.36 -11.81 46.72
N ASP A 406 9.63 -12.80 46.24
CA ASP A 406 9.17 -13.95 47.01
C ASP A 406 10.25 -15.04 46.99
N GLY A 407 11.29 -14.84 47.81
CA GLY A 407 12.49 -15.65 47.90
C GLY A 407 13.58 -14.95 48.71
N THR A 408 14.60 -15.68 49.17
CA THR A 408 15.70 -15.11 49.98
C THR A 408 16.78 -14.47 49.13
N THR A 409 17.31 -15.19 48.14
CA THR A 409 18.35 -14.71 47.20
C THR A 409 17.94 -14.86 45.74
N VAL A 410 17.03 -15.80 45.45
CA VAL A 410 16.44 -16.05 44.14
C VAL A 410 14.97 -16.40 44.37
N GLY A 411 14.06 -15.91 43.53
CA GLY A 411 12.63 -16.19 43.68
C GLY A 411 11.76 -15.52 42.63
N SER A 412 10.46 -15.52 42.88
CA SER A 412 9.47 -14.92 41.98
C SER A 412 9.18 -13.46 42.33
N CYS A 413 9.04 -12.59 41.34
CA CYS A 413 8.61 -11.22 41.58
C CYS A 413 7.09 -11.14 41.65
N VAL A 414 6.56 -10.90 42.85
CA VAL A 414 5.12 -10.85 43.11
C VAL A 414 4.67 -9.40 43.23
N GLN A 415 3.56 -9.07 42.59
CA GLN A 415 3.03 -7.70 42.58
C GLN A 415 2.63 -7.25 43.99
N CYS A 416 2.97 -6.01 44.33
CA CYS A 416 2.53 -5.37 45.56
C CYS A 416 1.01 -5.17 45.57
N SER A 417 0.44 -4.99 46.78
CA SER A 417 -0.97 -4.65 46.95
C SER A 417 -1.35 -3.34 46.24
N GLN A 418 -2.63 -3.18 45.94
CA GLN A 418 -3.15 -2.03 45.19
C GLN A 418 -2.71 -0.70 45.82
N ASN A 419 -2.32 0.27 44.99
CA ASN A 419 -1.82 1.58 45.39
C ASN A 419 -0.49 1.56 46.19
N CYS A 420 0.29 0.48 46.12
CA CYS A 420 1.62 0.37 46.70
C CYS A 420 2.72 0.39 45.62
N ILE A 421 3.71 1.28 45.77
CA ILE A 421 4.86 1.41 44.85
C ILE A 421 6.00 0.44 45.21
N SER A 422 6.19 0.16 46.51
CA SER A 422 7.22 -0.77 46.98
C SER A 422 6.76 -1.49 48.25
N CYS A 423 7.00 -2.79 48.35
CA CYS A 423 6.55 -3.63 49.46
C CYS A 423 7.60 -4.69 49.82
N THR A 424 7.52 -5.27 51.03
CA THR A 424 8.34 -6.44 51.44
C THR A 424 7.55 -7.74 51.41
N SER A 425 6.22 -7.65 51.35
CA SER A 425 5.31 -8.78 51.18
C SER A 425 3.97 -8.28 50.64
N LYS A 426 3.09 -9.20 50.25
CA LYS A 426 1.73 -8.86 49.81
C LYS A 426 1.00 -7.94 50.80
N ASN A 427 1.23 -8.10 52.10
CA ASN A 427 0.51 -7.37 53.14
C ASN A 427 1.30 -6.22 53.77
N ASN A 428 2.55 -5.99 53.34
CA ASN A 428 3.42 -4.98 53.94
C ASN A 428 3.99 -4.04 52.88
N CYS A 429 3.28 -2.93 52.65
CA CYS A 429 3.72 -1.84 51.81
C CYS A 429 4.68 -0.91 52.55
N LEU A 430 5.70 -0.42 51.84
CA LEU A 430 6.65 0.58 52.33
C LEU A 430 6.32 1.99 51.82
N ASN A 431 5.89 2.11 50.57
CA ASN A 431 5.59 3.40 49.94
C ASN A 431 4.31 3.32 49.12
N CYS A 432 3.42 4.29 49.36
CA CYS A 432 2.12 4.37 48.71
C CYS A 432 2.15 5.27 47.47
N SER A 433 1.25 4.99 46.53
CA SER A 433 1.01 5.82 45.35
C SER A 433 0.45 7.19 45.74
N ASN A 434 0.52 8.16 44.83
CA ASN A 434 -0.03 9.50 45.06
C ASN A 434 -1.51 9.42 45.48
N ASN A 435 -1.89 10.19 46.50
CA ASN A 435 -3.23 10.28 47.10
C ASN A 435 -3.67 9.11 48.01
N THR A 436 -2.75 8.23 48.41
CA THR A 436 -2.99 7.24 49.47
C THR A 436 -1.93 7.35 50.57
N ILE A 437 -2.30 6.97 51.79
CA ILE A 437 -1.40 7.02 52.95
C ILE A 437 -1.13 5.61 53.48
N LEU A 438 0.05 5.42 54.08
CA LEU A 438 0.43 4.15 54.69
C LEU A 438 -0.18 4.05 56.10
N VAL A 439 -1.15 3.15 56.26
CA VAL A 439 -1.79 2.86 57.55
C VAL A 439 -1.57 1.38 57.86
N SER A 440 -0.79 1.09 58.90
CA SER A 440 -0.49 -0.28 59.37
C SER A 440 0.02 -1.22 58.27
N GLY A 441 0.92 -0.75 57.41
CA GLY A 441 1.48 -1.53 56.30
C GLY A 441 0.59 -1.64 55.05
N GLN A 442 -0.54 -0.94 55.01
CA GLN A 442 -1.49 -0.94 53.88
C GLN A 442 -1.71 0.48 53.35
N CYS A 443 -1.82 0.64 52.03
CA CYS A 443 -2.13 1.93 51.42
C CYS A 443 -3.63 2.15 51.38
N GLN A 444 -4.11 3.14 52.13
CA GLN A 444 -5.52 3.48 52.19
C GLN A 444 -5.78 4.83 51.53
N SER A 445 -6.85 4.90 50.76
CA SER A 445 -7.33 6.14 50.15
C SER A 445 -7.92 7.07 51.20
N CYS A 446 -7.79 8.36 50.98
CA CYS A 446 -8.43 9.36 51.83
C CYS A 446 -9.96 9.22 51.80
N THR A 447 -10.60 9.31 52.96
CA THR A 447 -12.04 9.25 53.11
C THR A 447 -12.65 10.57 52.66
N SER A 448 -13.61 10.52 51.73
CA SER A 448 -14.39 11.71 51.32
C SER A 448 -15.00 12.41 52.55
N PRO A 449 -14.90 13.75 52.68
CA PRO A 449 -14.60 14.73 51.64
C PRO A 449 -13.12 15.14 51.50
N CYS A 450 -12.17 14.40 52.10
CA CYS A 450 -10.76 14.65 51.86
C CYS A 450 -10.39 14.30 50.41
N GLN A 451 -9.78 15.23 49.68
CA GLN A 451 -9.16 14.96 48.39
C GLN A 451 -7.71 14.45 48.57
N THR A 452 -6.98 15.03 49.52
CA THR A 452 -5.66 14.55 49.96
C THR A 452 -5.63 14.49 51.49
N CYS A 453 -4.78 13.63 52.06
CA CYS A 453 -4.69 13.39 53.50
C CYS A 453 -3.26 13.04 53.94
N GLN A 454 -2.92 13.24 55.21
CA GLN A 454 -1.54 13.08 55.72
C GLN A 454 -1.38 11.96 56.74
N THR A 455 -1.95 12.13 57.94
CA THR A 455 -1.67 11.28 59.11
C THR A 455 -2.71 10.20 59.35
N SER A 456 -3.92 10.38 58.82
CA SER A 456 -5.00 9.40 58.81
C SER A 456 -5.87 9.63 57.58
N VAL A 457 -6.70 8.63 57.22
CA VAL A 457 -7.61 8.74 56.07
C VAL A 457 -8.66 9.84 56.23
N THR A 458 -8.84 10.38 57.44
CA THR A 458 -9.76 11.47 57.76
C THR A 458 -9.06 12.81 58.06
N ASN A 459 -7.73 12.84 58.07
CA ASN A 459 -6.95 14.05 58.29
C ASN A 459 -6.67 14.71 56.93
N CYS A 460 -7.55 15.61 56.50
CA CYS A 460 -7.51 16.19 55.16
C CYS A 460 -6.42 17.26 55.04
N LEU A 461 -5.68 17.24 53.93
CA LEU A 461 -4.79 18.33 53.46
C LEU A 461 -5.45 19.19 52.38
N SER A 462 -6.41 18.62 51.65
CA SER A 462 -7.25 19.33 50.69
C SER A 462 -8.62 18.67 50.62
N CYS A 463 -9.61 19.41 50.11
CA CYS A 463 -10.99 18.99 50.05
C CYS A 463 -11.46 18.80 48.62
N VAL A 464 -12.38 17.85 48.41
CA VAL A 464 -13.11 17.75 47.16
C VAL A 464 -13.97 19.00 46.92
N GLN A 465 -14.33 19.25 45.66
CA GLN A 465 -15.14 20.42 45.28
C GLN A 465 -16.42 20.54 46.12
N GLY A 466 -16.76 21.74 46.58
CA GLY A 466 -17.92 22.02 47.44
C GLY A 466 -17.65 21.97 48.94
N TYR A 467 -16.41 21.67 49.35
CA TYR A 467 -15.95 21.68 50.73
C TYR A 467 -14.75 22.60 50.91
N THR A 468 -14.72 23.35 52.01
CA THR A 468 -13.60 24.19 52.45
C THR A 468 -12.85 23.51 53.58
N LEU A 469 -11.51 23.47 53.48
CA LEU A 469 -10.65 22.94 54.53
C LEU A 469 -10.64 23.89 55.73
N LYS A 470 -11.09 23.41 56.89
CA LYS A 470 -10.98 24.10 58.19
C LYS A 470 -10.16 23.25 59.14
N GLY A 471 -8.91 23.67 59.38
CA GLY A 471 -7.93 22.81 60.04
C GLY A 471 -7.61 21.60 59.17
N ASN A 472 -7.86 20.39 59.70
CA ASN A 472 -7.68 19.12 58.96
C ASN A 472 -9.02 18.47 58.57
N ILE A 473 -10.12 19.23 58.62
CA ILE A 473 -11.48 18.72 58.37
C ILE A 473 -12.09 19.51 57.20
N CYS A 474 -12.64 18.79 56.24
CA CYS A 474 -13.38 19.39 55.12
C CYS A 474 -14.83 19.67 55.52
N THR A 475 -15.21 20.95 55.52
CA THR A 475 -16.56 21.42 55.87
C THR A 475 -17.27 21.96 54.63
N PRO A 476 -18.57 21.72 54.41
CA PRO A 476 -19.30 22.26 53.25
C PRO A 476 -19.19 23.78 53.15
N THR A 477 -18.99 24.31 51.93
CA THR A 477 -18.62 25.72 51.72
C THR A 477 -19.78 26.72 51.89
N ASP A 478 -21.03 26.38 51.54
CA ASP A 478 -22.24 27.17 51.87
C ASP A 478 -23.53 26.45 51.41
N THR A 479 -24.60 26.52 52.21
CA THR A 479 -25.91 25.83 52.01
C THR A 479 -26.84 26.54 51.02
N LYS A 480 -26.33 27.07 49.90
CA LYS A 480 -27.13 27.85 48.95
C LYS A 480 -27.58 27.10 47.69
N ASP A 481 -27.06 25.91 47.45
CA ASP A 481 -27.42 25.07 46.30
C ASP A 481 -28.33 23.92 46.75
N CYS A 482 -29.55 24.22 47.17
CA CYS A 482 -30.52 23.18 47.48
C CYS A 482 -31.05 22.49 46.21
N HIS A 483 -31.48 21.23 46.33
CA HIS A 483 -32.17 20.57 45.23
C HIS A 483 -33.36 21.45 44.78
N PRO A 484 -33.66 21.58 43.47
CA PRO A 484 -34.68 22.51 42.97
C PRO A 484 -36.09 22.37 43.56
N SER A 485 -36.38 21.25 44.23
CA SER A 485 -37.64 21.03 44.95
C SER A 485 -37.71 21.65 46.35
N CYS A 486 -36.57 22.08 46.91
CA CYS A 486 -36.46 22.63 48.26
C CYS A 486 -36.28 24.14 48.22
N GLN A 487 -36.90 24.86 49.16
CA GLN A 487 -36.61 26.27 49.39
C GLN A 487 -35.37 26.47 50.27
N THR A 488 -35.17 25.61 51.28
CA THR A 488 -33.94 25.53 52.10
C THR A 488 -33.61 24.07 52.39
N CYS A 489 -32.35 23.74 52.68
CA CYS A 489 -31.86 22.37 52.85
C CYS A 489 -30.71 22.25 53.86
N SER A 490 -30.57 21.05 54.43
CA SER A 490 -29.47 20.65 55.33
C SER A 490 -28.26 20.07 54.58
N ARG A 491 -28.44 19.65 53.33
CA ARG A 491 -27.38 19.15 52.43
C ARG A 491 -27.61 19.71 51.02
N PRO A 492 -26.56 20.19 50.33
CA PRO A 492 -26.69 20.72 48.97
C PRO A 492 -27.09 19.63 47.98
N ASN A 493 -27.96 19.99 47.03
CA ASN A 493 -28.47 19.18 45.92
C ASN A 493 -29.04 17.78 46.27
N ASP A 494 -29.52 17.59 47.50
CA ASP A 494 -30.20 16.36 47.94
C ASP A 494 -31.70 16.63 48.16
N GLN A 495 -32.55 15.93 47.38
CA GLN A 495 -34.01 16.08 47.46
C GLN A 495 -34.60 15.70 48.82
N ASN A 496 -33.92 14.84 49.59
CA ASN A 496 -34.37 14.37 50.91
C ASN A 496 -33.80 15.20 52.06
N ALA A 497 -33.09 16.29 51.77
CA ALA A 497 -32.47 17.14 52.77
C ALA A 497 -33.19 18.48 52.95
N CYS A 498 -34.41 18.65 52.41
CA CYS A 498 -35.16 19.89 52.51
C CYS A 498 -35.52 20.23 53.97
N THR A 499 -35.17 21.44 54.41
CA THR A 499 -35.60 22.02 55.69
C THR A 499 -36.80 22.95 55.53
N SER A 500 -37.06 23.46 54.32
CA SER A 500 -38.30 24.15 53.97
C SER A 500 -38.65 23.96 52.49
N CYS A 501 -39.92 24.14 52.15
CA CYS A 501 -40.47 23.92 50.80
C CYS A 501 -41.10 25.18 50.22
N HIS A 502 -41.19 25.24 48.89
CA HIS A 502 -41.95 26.27 48.20
C HIS A 502 -43.45 26.20 48.53
N THR A 503 -44.16 27.30 48.35
CA THR A 503 -45.61 27.43 48.60
C THR A 503 -46.40 26.30 47.93
N GLY A 504 -47.35 25.70 48.66
CA GLY A 504 -48.11 24.53 48.18
C GLY A 504 -47.47 23.16 48.46
N TYR A 505 -46.32 23.13 49.14
CA TYR A 505 -45.64 21.89 49.56
C TYR A 505 -45.33 21.91 51.05
N LEU A 506 -45.31 20.75 51.69
CA LEU A 506 -44.87 20.57 53.08
C LEU A 506 -43.65 19.63 53.15
N VAL A 507 -42.79 19.82 54.16
CA VAL A 507 -41.67 18.92 54.43
C VAL A 507 -42.19 17.66 55.11
N LEU A 508 -42.00 16.49 54.49
CA LEU A 508 -42.26 15.17 55.07
C LEU A 508 -41.02 14.29 54.89
N GLY A 509 -40.40 13.87 55.99
CA GLY A 509 -39.22 13.01 55.96
C GLY A 509 -38.03 13.61 55.20
N GLY A 510 -37.89 14.95 55.23
CA GLY A 510 -36.83 15.68 54.51
C GLY A 510 -37.14 15.96 53.02
N ASN A 511 -38.28 15.51 52.50
CA ASN A 511 -38.73 15.79 51.13
C ASN A 511 -39.88 16.80 51.09
N CYS A 512 -39.96 17.59 50.02
CA CYS A 512 -41.11 18.47 49.76
C CYS A 512 -42.22 17.73 49.02
N GLN A 513 -43.36 17.54 49.69
CA GLN A 513 -44.54 16.85 49.15
C GLN A 513 -45.69 17.84 48.93
N PRO A 514 -46.44 17.75 47.81
CA PRO A 514 -47.49 18.70 47.49
C PRO A 514 -48.68 18.55 48.44
N CYS A 515 -49.30 19.69 48.78
CA CYS A 515 -50.60 19.71 49.44
C CYS A 515 -51.68 19.14 48.51
N GLN A 516 -52.65 18.41 49.07
CA GLN A 516 -53.74 17.83 48.30
C GLN A 516 -54.82 18.88 48.05
N VAL A 517 -55.30 18.96 46.81
CA VAL A 517 -56.40 19.85 46.41
C VAL A 517 -57.66 19.49 47.23
N PRO A 518 -58.41 20.46 47.80
CA PRO A 518 -58.40 21.90 47.54
C PRO A 518 -57.51 22.75 48.46
N CYS A 519 -56.55 22.17 49.19
CA CYS A 519 -55.58 22.95 49.97
C CYS A 519 -54.64 23.74 49.03
N GLN A 520 -54.52 25.05 49.25
CA GLN A 520 -53.43 25.85 48.65
C GLN A 520 -52.16 25.77 49.50
N ASN A 521 -52.30 25.74 50.83
CA ASN A 521 -51.21 25.45 51.78
C ASN A 521 -51.72 24.45 52.82
N CYS A 522 -50.84 23.67 53.40
CA CYS A 522 -51.16 22.60 54.34
C CYS A 522 -50.09 22.47 55.44
N ARG A 523 -50.46 21.91 56.59
CA ARG A 523 -49.57 21.73 57.74
C ARG A 523 -49.73 20.35 58.36
N GLY A 524 -48.61 19.72 58.72
CA GLY A 524 -48.58 18.42 59.39
C GLY A 524 -48.80 17.23 58.45
N ASN A 525 -49.82 17.30 57.57
CA ASN A 525 -50.03 16.32 56.50
C ASN A 525 -50.64 16.98 55.25
N PRO A 526 -50.61 16.32 54.07
CA PRO A 526 -51.06 16.90 52.81
C PRO A 526 -52.54 17.32 52.75
N ASN A 527 -53.39 16.82 53.66
CA ASN A 527 -54.84 17.03 53.66
C ASN A 527 -55.32 18.05 54.73
N SER A 528 -54.43 18.50 55.62
CA SER A 528 -54.76 19.45 56.68
C SER A 528 -54.39 20.85 56.21
N CYS A 529 -55.38 21.54 55.64
CA CYS A 529 -55.21 22.80 54.95
C CYS A 529 -55.02 23.97 55.94
N THR A 530 -54.14 24.91 55.59
CA THR A 530 -54.02 26.22 56.25
C THR A 530 -54.51 27.36 55.37
N SER A 531 -54.65 27.11 54.06
CA SER A 531 -55.33 28.01 53.13
C SER A 531 -55.90 27.20 51.96
N CYS A 532 -56.88 27.76 51.26
CA CYS A 532 -57.63 27.06 50.22
C CYS A 532 -57.41 27.69 48.85
N ILE A 533 -57.56 26.90 47.79
CA ILE A 533 -57.63 27.42 46.42
C ILE A 533 -58.92 28.21 46.20
N ALA A 534 -59.00 28.97 45.10
CA ALA A 534 -60.17 29.76 44.76
C ALA A 534 -61.47 28.93 44.74
N ASN A 535 -62.58 29.53 45.16
CA ASN A 535 -63.92 28.93 45.33
C ASN A 535 -64.08 27.97 46.52
N TYR A 536 -63.07 27.86 47.40
CA TYR A 536 -63.17 27.14 48.67
C TYR A 536 -62.88 28.07 49.85
N SER A 537 -63.61 27.91 50.94
CA SER A 537 -63.33 28.57 52.22
C SER A 537 -62.74 27.59 53.21
N LEU A 538 -61.83 28.06 54.06
CA LEU A 538 -61.23 27.23 55.10
C LEU A 538 -62.21 27.09 56.27
N SER A 539 -62.64 25.86 56.54
CA SER A 539 -63.46 25.50 57.70
C SER A 539 -62.68 24.50 58.55
N GLY A 540 -62.16 24.96 59.69
CA GLY A 540 -61.18 24.20 60.48
C GLY A 540 -59.89 24.01 59.69
N ASP A 541 -59.52 22.75 59.44
CA ASP A 541 -58.37 22.36 58.61
C ASP A 541 -58.77 21.79 57.24
N LYS A 542 -60.03 22.01 56.82
CA LYS A 542 -60.55 21.52 55.54
C LYS A 542 -61.07 22.66 54.67
N CYS A 543 -60.78 22.55 53.38
CA CYS A 543 -61.32 23.46 52.37
C CYS A 543 -62.69 22.97 51.91
N VAL A 544 -63.74 23.77 52.16
CA VAL A 544 -65.12 23.48 51.77
C VAL A 544 -65.56 24.41 50.64
N HIS A 545 -66.33 23.89 49.69
CA HIS A 545 -66.75 24.67 48.53
C HIS A 545 -67.68 25.81 48.95
N ILE A 546 -67.44 27.01 48.41
CA ILE A 546 -68.28 28.18 48.68
C ILE A 546 -69.54 28.05 47.81
N ASN A 547 -70.64 27.57 48.39
CA ASN A 547 -71.95 27.65 47.75
C ASN A 547 -72.46 29.08 47.90
N LYS A 548 -72.71 29.77 46.79
CA LYS A 548 -73.35 31.08 46.78
C LYS A 548 -74.81 30.99 47.20
#